data_AF-A0A5D0RZZ0-F1
#
_entry.id   AF-A0A5D0RZZ0-F1
#
_cell.length_a   1.000
_cell.length_b   1.000
_cell.length_c   1.000
_cell.angle_alpha   90.00
_cell.angle_beta   90.00
_cell.angle_gamma   90.00
#
_symmetry.space_group_name_H-M   'P 1'
#
loop_
_entity.id
_entity.type
_entity.pdbx_description
1 polymer ?
#
loop_
_entity_poly.entity_id
_entity_poly.type
_entity_poly.pdbx_seq_one_letter_code
_entity_poly.pdbx_strand_id
1 'polypeptide(L)' 'MLITDTIAELEPWYCFAPEYLAKKAAGRLNVVSSLMPRSGDPLNGAFTGKIGRNDPCPCGSGKKFKKCCLQ' A
#
# COMPACT_ATOMS: atom_id res chain seq x y z
N MET A 1 -17.85 -13.88 18.28
CA MET A 1 -17.98 -12.41 18.29
C MET A 1 -18.22 -11.98 16.86
N LEU A 2 -19.45 -11.58 16.56
CA LEU A 2 -19.81 -10.98 15.27
C LEU A 2 -19.75 -9.47 15.48
N ILE A 3 -19.00 -8.78 14.64
CA ILE A 3 -18.99 -7.32 14.58
C ILE A 3 -20.36 -6.93 14.03
N THR A 4 -21.25 -6.46 14.90
CA THR A 4 -22.62 -6.12 14.51
C THR A 4 -22.73 -4.71 13.95
N ASP A 5 -21.78 -3.86 14.32
CA ASP A 5 -21.66 -2.50 13.79
C ASP A 5 -20.19 -2.22 13.49
N THR A 6 -19.83 -2.40 12.22
CA THR A 6 -18.46 -2.20 11.76
C THR A 6 -18.00 -0.75 11.89
N ILE A 7 -18.92 0.22 11.90
CA ILE A 7 -18.57 1.64 11.99
C ILE A 7 -18.29 1.98 13.45
N ALA A 8 -19.22 1.66 14.37
CA ALA A 8 -19.05 1.97 15.79
C ALA A 8 -17.80 1.31 16.41
N GLU A 9 -17.46 0.10 15.95
CA GLU A 9 -16.29 -0.62 16.47
C GLU A 9 -14.95 -0.10 15.91
N LEU A 10 -14.94 0.46 14.69
CA LEU A 10 -13.73 0.92 14.01
C LEU A 10 -13.54 2.43 14.03
N GLU A 11 -14.57 3.21 14.34
CA GLU A 11 -14.53 4.66 14.50
C GLU A 11 -13.40 5.14 15.44
N PRO A 12 -13.06 4.44 16.56
CA PRO A 12 -11.95 4.83 17.41
C PRO A 12 -10.57 4.77 16.73
N TRP A 13 -10.44 4.06 15.60
CA TRP A 13 -9.16 3.94 14.93
C TRP A 13 -8.82 5.26 14.25
N TYR A 14 -7.55 5.68 14.40
CA TYR A 14 -7.05 6.98 13.93
C TYR A 14 -7.39 7.29 12.45
N CYS A 15 -7.48 6.29 11.58
CA CYS A 15 -7.84 6.47 10.16
C CYS A 15 -9.29 6.93 9.93
N PHE A 16 -10.17 6.81 10.91
CA PHE A 16 -11.56 7.28 10.87
C PHE A 16 -11.78 8.56 11.69
N ALA A 17 -10.77 9.01 12.44
CA ALA A 17 -10.85 10.24 13.20
C ALA A 17 -11.11 11.45 12.28
N PRO A 18 -11.98 12.40 12.67
CA PRO A 18 -12.30 13.57 11.86
C PRO A 18 -11.06 14.41 11.53
N GLU A 19 -10.07 14.44 12.44
CA GLU A 19 -8.79 15.12 12.20
C GLU A 19 -7.96 14.45 11.09
N TYR A 20 -7.95 13.12 11.04
CA TYR A 20 -7.27 12.36 9.97
C TYR A 20 -7.96 12.59 8.62
N LEU A 21 -9.29 12.55 8.58
CA LEU A 21 -10.06 12.83 7.38
C LEU A 21 -9.83 14.27 6.89
N ALA A 22 -9.76 15.24 7.80
CA ALA A 22 -9.42 16.62 7.47
C ALA A 22 -7.99 16.77 6.92
N LYS A 23 -7.01 16.07 7.50
CA LYS A 23 -5.62 16.03 6.97
C LYS A 23 -5.56 15.38 5.58
N LYS A 24 -6.34 14.33 5.35
CA LYS A 24 -6.45 13.63 4.06
C LYS A 24 -7.13 14.51 3.00
N ALA A 25 -8.26 15.16 3.33
CA ALA A 25 -8.97 16.07 2.43
C ALA A 25 -8.12 17.30 2.08
N ALA A 26 -7.32 17.79 3.02
CA ALA A 26 -6.34 18.86 2.79
C ALA A 26 -5.08 18.40 2.03
N GLY A 27 -4.98 17.13 1.60
CA GLY A 27 -3.82 16.58 0.90
C GLY A 27 -2.55 16.42 1.74
N ARG A 28 -2.60 16.73 3.04
CA ARG A 28 -1.44 16.75 3.96
C ARG A 28 -0.94 15.36 4.36
N LEU A 29 -1.68 14.31 4.01
CA LEU A 29 -1.32 12.92 4.31
C LEU A 29 -0.59 12.22 3.14
N ASN A 30 -0.54 12.82 1.95
CA ASN A 30 0.10 12.19 0.79
C ASN A 30 1.61 12.46 0.78
N VAL A 31 2.34 11.87 1.74
CA VAL A 31 3.80 11.98 1.82
C VAL A 31 4.50 11.23 0.68
N VAL A 32 3.85 10.22 0.09
CA VAL A 32 4.44 9.44 -1.00
C VAL A 32 4.61 10.26 -2.28
N SER A 33 3.70 11.21 -2.57
CA SER A 33 3.84 12.10 -3.72
C SER A 33 5.09 12.98 -3.66
N SER A 34 5.46 13.47 -2.47
CA SER A 34 6.66 14.30 -2.30
C SER A 34 7.97 13.49 -2.30
N LEU A 35 7.89 12.16 -2.14
CA LEU A 35 9.02 11.24 -2.11
C LEU A 35 9.18 10.44 -3.41
N MET A 36 8.30 10.63 -4.41
CA MET A 36 8.40 9.89 -5.67
C MET A 36 9.53 10.45 -6.55
N PRO A 37 10.41 9.59 -7.10
CA PRO A 37 11.39 10.00 -8.10
C PRO A 37 10.70 10.50 -9.37
N ARG A 38 11.28 11.49 -10.05
CA ARG A 38 10.71 12.04 -11.29
C ARG A 38 10.83 10.98 -12.38
N SER A 39 9.80 10.83 -13.20
CA SER A 39 9.79 9.89 -14.32
C SER A 39 10.96 10.22 -15.27
N GLY A 40 12.07 9.46 -15.18
CA GLY A 40 13.30 9.75 -15.92
C GLY A 40 14.60 9.28 -15.26
N ASP A 41 14.57 8.79 -14.01
CA ASP A 41 15.77 8.28 -13.34
C ASP A 41 16.30 6.98 -13.99
N PRO A 42 17.48 6.99 -14.63
CA PRO A 42 17.99 5.83 -15.37
C PRO A 42 18.44 4.66 -14.48
N LEU A 43 18.46 4.85 -13.15
CA LEU A 43 18.75 3.80 -12.16
C LEU A 43 17.54 2.93 -11.81
N ASN A 44 16.34 3.27 -12.29
CA ASN A 44 15.07 2.65 -11.89
C ASN A 44 14.54 1.60 -12.90
N GLY A 45 15.35 1.23 -13.90
CA GLY A 45 14.82 0.78 -15.20
C GLY A 45 15.07 -0.65 -15.69
N ALA A 46 15.75 -1.55 -14.98
CA ALA A 46 16.15 -2.83 -15.63
C ALA A 46 15.63 -4.13 -15.00
N PHE A 47 15.25 -4.17 -13.72
CA PHE A 47 14.73 -5.40 -13.08
C PHE A 47 13.63 -5.15 -12.03
N THR A 48 13.15 -3.91 -11.93
CA THR A 48 12.33 -3.40 -10.81
C THR A 48 10.94 -2.97 -11.26
N GLY A 49 10.33 -3.71 -12.20
CA GLY A 49 8.87 -3.70 -12.28
C GLY A 49 8.35 -4.07 -10.90
N LYS A 50 7.58 -3.18 -10.25
CA LYS A 50 7.07 -3.39 -8.89
C LYS A 50 6.20 -4.65 -8.90
N ILE A 51 6.81 -5.81 -8.66
CA ILE A 51 6.07 -7.07 -8.65
C ILE A 51 5.16 -7.08 -7.43
N GLY A 52 3.87 -7.22 -7.67
CA GLY A 52 2.87 -7.21 -6.62
C GLY A 52 3.09 -8.40 -5.69
N ARG A 53 2.89 -8.18 -4.39
CA ARG A 53 2.98 -9.22 -3.36
C ARG A 53 2.12 -10.46 -3.70
N ASN A 54 1.01 -10.28 -4.43
CA ASN A 54 0.09 -11.35 -4.84
C ASN A 54 0.31 -11.89 -6.26
N ASP A 55 1.19 -11.29 -7.06
CA ASP A 55 1.45 -11.70 -8.44
C ASP A 55 2.17 -13.06 -8.48
N PRO A 56 2.09 -13.81 -9.60
CA PRO A 56 2.86 -15.03 -9.77
C PRO A 56 4.37 -14.75 -9.64
N CYS A 57 5.08 -15.65 -8.95
CA CYS A 57 6.51 -15.51 -8.74
C CYS A 57 7.26 -15.59 -10.08
N PRO A 58 8.18 -14.65 -10.36
CA PRO A 58 8.96 -14.65 -11.58
C PRO A 58 10.01 -15.78 -11.60
N CYS A 59 10.21 -16.45 -10.45
CA CYS A 59 11.05 -17.62 -10.29
C CYS A 59 10.49 -18.91 -10.93
N GLY A 60 9.31 -18.85 -11.57
CA GLY A 60 8.69 -20.00 -12.24
C GLY A 60 8.06 -21.03 -11.30
N SER A 61 7.96 -20.75 -9.99
CA SER A 61 7.42 -21.69 -9.01
C SER A 61 5.89 -21.89 -9.08
N GLY A 62 5.19 -21.06 -9.87
CA GLY A 62 3.72 -21.02 -9.93
C GLY A 62 3.04 -20.49 -8.65
N LYS A 63 3.80 -20.14 -7.61
CA LYS A 63 3.28 -19.59 -6.34
C LYS A 63 3.17 -18.07 -6.41
N LYS A 64 2.32 -17.46 -5.57
CA LYS A 64 2.30 -16.00 -5.35
C LYS A 64 3.64 -15.53 -4.79
N PHE A 65 4.12 -14.36 -5.22
CA PHE A 65 5.42 -13.81 -4.82
C PHE A 65 5.63 -13.80 -3.30
N LYS A 66 4.60 -13.38 -2.52
CA LYS A 66 4.59 -13.42 -1.04
C LYS A 66 4.73 -14.76 -0.37
N LYS A 67 4.48 -15.85 -1.10
CA LYS A 67 4.57 -17.22 -0.60
C LYS A 67 5.74 -17.97 -1.24
N CYS A 68 6.62 -17.25 -1.93
CA CYS A 68 7.78 -17.84 -2.61
C CYS A 68 9.05 -17.04 -2.30
N CYS A 69 9.42 -16.08 -3.14
CA CYS A 69 10.65 -15.31 -2.97
C CYS A 69 10.55 -14.17 -1.96
N LEU A 70 9.35 -13.86 -1.46
CA LEU A 70 9.11 -12.85 -0.42
C LEU A 70 8.54 -13.50 0.86
N GLN A 71 8.85 -14.78 1.10
CA GLN A 71 8.49 -15.46 2.34
C GLN A 71 9.23 -14.87 3.53
#